data_AF-A0A5Q4BKX8-F1
#
_entry.id   AF-A0A5Q4BKX8-F1
#
_cell.length_a   1.000
_cell.length_b   1.000
_cell.length_c   1.000
_cell.angle_alpha   90.00
_cell.angle_beta   90.00
_cell.angle_gamma   90.00
#
_symmetry.space_group_name_H-M   'P 1'
#
loop_
_entity.id
_entity.type
_entity.pdbx_description
1 polymer ?
#
loop_
_entity_poly.entity_id
_entity_poly.type
_entity_poly.pdbx_seq_one_letter_code
_entity_poly.pdbx_strand_id
1 'polypeptide(L)'
;MRDSFLQGMIWTAVCGYTFEDVRRDQSATIWGGGAGSAFSKLFRLLFGTAQTAGSNLAAVLQWKSESARLIDHVVGTSEEVMQEVVFDEYKGLSKFLPGNNRRLEDEFYKELEKIFEDAVHLHATFMKSRALFYIDWAGLLYDPERHNAEAWVQDLSNQSIVLFSISPGLIKMGNADGDSYDKRIRLAKSSVVCN
;
A
#
# COMPACT_ATOMS: atom_id res chain seq x y z
N MET A 1 -21.87 4.86 3.00
CA MET A 1 -21.65 3.70 2.09
C MET A 1 -21.05 4.11 0.75
N ARG A 2 -21.63 5.07 0.01
CA ARG A 2 -21.02 5.57 -1.25
C ARG A 2 -19.61 6.13 -1.06
N ASP A 3 -19.40 6.95 -0.02
CA ASP A 3 -18.10 7.58 0.25
C ASP A 3 -17.05 6.55 0.66
N SER A 4 -17.41 5.63 1.54
CA SER A 4 -16.58 4.50 1.97
C SER A 4 -16.17 3.60 0.81
N PHE A 5 -17.05 3.39 -0.16
CA PHE A 5 -16.76 2.62 -1.37
C PHE A 5 -15.77 3.37 -2.27
N LEU A 6 -15.97 4.66 -2.50
CA LEU A 6 -15.05 5.49 -3.28
C LEU A 6 -13.65 5.54 -2.64
N GLN A 7 -13.59 5.68 -1.32
CA GLN A 7 -12.34 5.62 -0.57
C GLN A 7 -11.65 4.26 -0.72
N GLY A 8 -12.40 3.15 -0.65
CA GLY A 8 -11.89 1.80 -0.92
C GLY A 8 -11.31 1.64 -2.33
N MET A 9 -11.95 2.24 -3.34
CA MET A 9 -11.44 2.24 -4.71
C MET A 9 -10.12 3.02 -4.81
N ILE A 10 -10.05 4.21 -4.21
CA ILE A 10 -8.82 5.03 -4.20
C ILE A 10 -7.68 4.27 -3.53
N TRP A 11 -7.91 3.68 -2.34
CA TRP A 11 -6.87 2.88 -1.67
C TRP A 11 -6.43 1.68 -2.48
N THR A 12 -7.36 0.98 -3.13
CA THR A 12 -7.03 -0.15 -4.00
C THR A 12 -6.15 0.28 -5.17
N ALA A 13 -6.48 1.41 -5.80
CA ALA A 13 -5.70 1.97 -6.90
C ALA A 13 -4.31 2.40 -6.42
N VAL A 14 -4.24 3.27 -5.41
CA VAL A 14 -2.99 3.77 -4.83
C VAL A 14 -2.10 2.60 -4.46
N CYS A 15 -2.61 1.65 -3.69
CA CYS A 15 -1.78 0.53 -3.29
C CYS A 15 -1.40 -0.38 -4.47
N GLY A 16 -2.27 -0.58 -5.46
CA GLY A 16 -1.96 -1.38 -6.63
C GLY A 16 -0.78 -0.86 -7.46
N TYR A 17 -0.60 0.45 -7.55
CA TYR A 17 0.48 1.08 -8.33
C TYR A 17 1.73 1.44 -7.52
N THR A 18 1.61 1.55 -6.19
CA THR A 18 2.71 2.01 -5.32
C THR A 18 3.26 0.91 -4.43
N PHE A 19 2.39 0.10 -3.80
CA PHE A 19 2.79 -0.95 -2.87
C PHE A 19 2.64 -2.33 -3.53
N GLU A 20 3.75 -3.03 -3.62
CA GLU A 20 3.90 -4.11 -4.59
C GLU A 20 3.18 -5.43 -4.23
N ASP A 21 2.23 -5.40 -3.30
CA ASP A 21 1.52 -6.53 -2.71
C ASP A 21 -0.01 -6.51 -2.92
N VAL A 22 -0.53 -5.56 -3.72
CA VAL A 22 -1.99 -5.35 -3.82
C VAL A 22 -2.61 -5.69 -5.17
N ARG A 23 -1.90 -5.53 -6.30
CA ARG A 23 -2.38 -5.95 -7.64
C ARG A 23 -1.55 -7.09 -8.22
N ARG A 24 -2.23 -8.05 -8.88
CA ARG A 24 -1.62 -9.18 -9.61
C ARG A 24 -1.09 -8.79 -10.99
N ASP A 25 -1.58 -7.70 -11.57
CA ASP A 25 -0.93 -7.10 -12.75
C ASP A 25 0.24 -6.23 -12.25
N GLN A 26 1.42 -6.47 -12.81
CA GLN A 26 2.70 -5.94 -12.33
C GLN A 26 3.29 -4.93 -13.33
N SER A 27 2.45 -4.30 -14.18
CA SER A 27 2.99 -3.59 -15.34
C SER A 27 3.47 -2.18 -15.08
N ALA A 28 3.04 -1.53 -13.98
CA ALA A 28 3.49 -0.17 -13.65
C ALA A 28 3.84 -0.04 -12.18
N THR A 29 5.14 0.03 -11.87
CA THR A 29 5.65 0.47 -10.56
C THR A 29 6.17 1.88 -10.71
N ILE A 30 5.54 2.84 -10.01
CA ILE A 30 5.90 4.26 -10.09
C ILE A 30 7.31 4.52 -9.53
N TRP A 31 7.68 3.80 -8.46
CA TRP A 31 9.01 3.87 -7.84
C TRP A 31 9.99 2.89 -8.48
N GLY A 32 11.18 3.38 -8.85
CA GLY A 32 12.30 2.58 -9.36
C GLY A 32 12.06 1.95 -10.74
N GLY A 33 10.91 2.17 -11.36
CA GLY A 33 10.54 1.58 -12.64
C GLY A 33 10.77 0.06 -12.69
N GLY A 34 11.24 -0.44 -13.84
CA GLY A 34 11.54 -1.87 -13.99
C GLY A 34 12.61 -2.39 -13.01
N ALA A 35 13.56 -1.54 -12.60
CA ALA A 35 14.60 -1.91 -11.63
C ALA A 35 14.01 -2.10 -10.22
N GLY A 36 13.12 -1.21 -9.78
CA GLY A 36 12.38 -1.32 -8.52
C GLY A 36 11.54 -2.60 -8.49
N SER A 37 10.74 -2.85 -9.54
CA SER A 37 9.93 -4.07 -9.67
C SER A 37 10.77 -5.35 -9.60
N ALA A 38 11.91 -5.41 -10.30
CA ALA A 38 12.80 -6.56 -10.27
C ALA A 38 13.47 -6.74 -8.89
N PHE A 39 13.96 -5.65 -8.31
CA PHE A 39 14.56 -5.61 -6.99
C PHE A 39 13.61 -6.16 -5.92
N SER A 40 12.36 -5.75 -5.94
CA SER A 40 11.41 -6.15 -4.92
C SER A 40 10.93 -7.58 -5.04
N LYS A 41 10.86 -8.12 -6.26
CA LYS A 41 10.66 -9.57 -6.48
C LYS A 41 11.81 -10.37 -5.88
N LEU A 42 13.06 -9.93 -6.14
CA LEU A 42 14.25 -10.56 -5.57
C LEU A 42 14.26 -10.45 -4.04
N PHE A 43 13.93 -9.29 -3.49
CA PHE A 43 13.83 -9.09 -2.04
C PHE A 43 12.83 -10.07 -1.40
N ARG A 44 11.63 -10.23 -1.97
CA ARG A 44 10.63 -11.18 -1.45
C ARG A 44 11.14 -12.62 -1.45
N LEU A 45 11.81 -13.04 -2.54
CA LEU A 45 12.41 -14.37 -2.61
C LEU A 45 13.47 -14.57 -1.52
N LEU A 46 14.38 -13.61 -1.37
CA LEU A 46 15.44 -13.67 -0.36
C LEU A 46 14.88 -13.65 1.06
N PHE A 47 13.91 -12.79 1.33
CA PHE A 47 13.27 -12.68 2.64
C PHE A 47 12.54 -13.97 3.03
N GLY A 48 11.72 -14.52 2.13
CA GLY A 48 11.00 -15.78 2.38
C GLY A 48 11.94 -16.97 2.58
N THR A 49 13.02 -17.04 1.80
CA THR A 49 14.06 -18.07 1.94
C THR A 49 14.77 -17.94 3.28
N ALA A 50 15.19 -16.73 3.66
CA ALA A 50 15.87 -16.48 4.92
C ALA A 50 14.98 -16.78 6.13
N GLN A 51 13.69 -16.43 6.05
CA GLN A 51 12.71 -16.74 7.09
C GLN A 51 12.53 -18.26 7.27
N THR A 52 12.41 -19.00 6.17
CA THR A 52 12.21 -20.46 6.19
C THR A 52 13.45 -21.20 6.69
N ALA A 53 14.64 -20.76 6.27
CA ALA A 53 15.91 -21.37 6.64
C ALA A 53 16.41 -20.95 8.04
N GLY A 54 15.69 -20.09 8.77
CA GLY A 54 16.16 -19.53 10.04
C GLY A 54 17.46 -18.71 9.90
N SER A 55 17.69 -18.14 8.71
CA SER A 55 18.89 -17.37 8.38
C SER A 55 18.80 -15.93 8.87
N ASN A 56 19.89 -15.17 8.68
CA ASN A 56 20.01 -13.80 9.16
C ASN A 56 19.11 -12.81 8.38
N LEU A 57 17.90 -12.58 8.88
CA LEU A 57 16.95 -11.60 8.36
C LEU A 57 17.50 -10.16 8.36
N ALA A 58 18.36 -9.82 9.32
CA ALA A 58 18.98 -8.50 9.39
C ALA A 58 19.86 -8.23 8.17
N ALA A 59 20.62 -9.22 7.72
CA ALA A 59 21.44 -9.09 6.52
C ALA A 59 20.60 -8.84 5.26
N VAL A 60 19.48 -9.55 5.10
CA VAL A 60 18.57 -9.37 3.95
C VAL A 60 17.93 -7.98 3.98
N LEU A 61 17.48 -7.51 5.15
CA LEU A 61 16.84 -6.21 5.28
C LEU A 61 17.83 -5.04 5.22
N GLN A 62 19.07 -5.24 5.65
CA GLN A 62 20.16 -4.30 5.41
C GLN A 62 20.42 -4.17 3.90
N TRP A 63 20.62 -5.30 3.21
CA TRP A 63 20.81 -5.35 1.75
C TRP A 63 19.67 -4.65 1.01
N LYS A 64 18.42 -4.92 1.41
CA LYS A 64 17.23 -4.22 0.89
C LYS A 64 17.36 -2.71 1.08
N SER A 65 17.63 -2.26 2.31
CA SER A 65 17.70 -0.83 2.62
C SER A 65 18.78 -0.09 1.80
N GLU A 66 19.94 -0.70 1.61
CA GLU A 66 21.08 -0.13 0.89
C GLU A 66 20.82 -0.13 -0.62
N SER A 67 20.32 -1.25 -1.16
CA SER A 67 19.96 -1.35 -2.57
C SER A 67 18.83 -0.40 -2.95
N ALA A 68 17.82 -0.26 -2.08
CA ALA A 68 16.73 0.69 -2.28
C ALA A 68 17.23 2.14 -2.33
N ARG A 69 18.19 2.54 -1.48
CA ARG A 69 18.79 3.88 -1.57
C ARG A 69 19.50 4.10 -2.90
N LEU A 70 20.18 3.09 -3.43
CA LEU A 70 20.83 3.19 -4.72
C LEU A 70 19.81 3.33 -5.86
N ILE A 71 18.75 2.51 -5.87
CA ILE A 71 17.67 2.58 -6.87
C ILE A 71 16.98 3.96 -6.82
N ASP A 72 16.67 4.43 -5.61
CA ASP A 72 16.05 5.74 -5.40
C ASP A 72 16.94 6.89 -5.90
N HIS A 73 18.27 6.77 -5.72
CA HIS A 73 19.23 7.77 -6.18
C HIS A 73 19.48 7.76 -7.70
N VAL A 74 19.53 6.57 -8.31
CA VAL A 74 19.89 6.40 -9.73
C VAL A 74 18.67 6.48 -10.64
N VAL A 75 17.56 5.88 -10.23
CA VAL A 75 16.32 5.77 -11.03
C VAL A 75 15.25 6.70 -10.48
N GLY A 76 15.03 6.67 -9.16
CA GLY A 76 14.02 7.49 -8.50
C GLY A 76 12.59 7.15 -8.92
N THR A 77 11.74 8.17 -8.92
CA THR A 77 10.33 8.09 -9.30
C THR A 77 10.15 8.58 -10.73
N SER A 78 9.39 7.86 -11.56
CA SER A 78 8.99 8.38 -12.88
C SER A 78 7.75 9.25 -12.75
N GLU A 79 7.92 10.54 -13.00
CA GLU A 79 6.82 11.51 -13.04
C GLU A 79 5.86 11.21 -14.20
N GLU A 80 6.38 10.78 -15.36
CA GLU A 80 5.52 10.46 -16.51
C GLU A 80 4.60 9.27 -16.21
N VAL A 81 5.14 8.17 -15.66
CA VAL A 81 4.32 7.00 -15.28
C VAL A 81 3.34 7.37 -14.17
N MET A 82 3.74 8.22 -13.22
CA MET A 82 2.85 8.70 -12.18
C MET A 82 1.66 9.48 -12.76
N GLN A 83 1.92 10.41 -13.67
CA GLN A 83 0.87 11.19 -14.34
C GLN A 83 -0.07 10.32 -15.17
N GLU A 84 0.47 9.34 -15.90
CA GLU A 84 -0.34 8.36 -16.67
C GLU A 84 -1.29 7.58 -15.76
N VAL A 85 -0.76 7.03 -14.66
CA VAL A 85 -1.54 6.26 -13.68
C VAL A 85 -2.63 7.12 -13.01
N VAL A 86 -2.26 8.32 -12.56
CA VAL A 86 -3.21 9.26 -11.93
C VAL A 86 -4.32 9.62 -12.90
N PHE A 87 -3.98 9.87 -14.17
CA PHE A 87 -4.96 10.21 -15.20
C PHE A 87 -5.92 9.06 -15.53
N ASP A 88 -5.42 7.82 -15.59
CA ASP A 88 -6.26 6.65 -15.84
C ASP A 88 -7.23 6.39 -14.68
N GLU A 89 -6.78 6.50 -13.43
CA GLU A 89 -7.65 6.37 -12.26
C GLU A 89 -8.62 7.55 -12.14
N TYR A 90 -8.18 8.77 -12.46
CA TYR A 90 -9.06 9.94 -12.56
C TYR A 90 -10.20 9.72 -13.55
N LYS A 91 -9.95 9.19 -14.76
CA LYS A 91 -11.00 8.87 -15.74
C LYS A 91 -12.03 7.87 -15.21
N GLY A 92 -11.58 6.92 -14.39
CA GLY A 92 -12.47 5.96 -13.73
C GLY A 92 -13.32 6.62 -12.64
N LEU A 93 -12.68 7.36 -11.75
CA LEU A 93 -13.26 7.91 -10.53
C LEU A 93 -14.09 9.18 -10.77
N SER A 94 -13.77 9.97 -11.79
CA SER A 94 -14.50 11.19 -12.17
C SER A 94 -15.98 10.91 -12.48
N LYS A 95 -16.34 9.68 -12.86
CA LYS A 95 -17.73 9.24 -13.05
C LYS A 95 -18.58 9.34 -11.78
N PHE A 96 -17.96 9.39 -10.61
CA PHE A 96 -18.65 9.56 -9.33
C PHE A 96 -18.83 11.03 -8.93
N LEU A 97 -18.19 11.96 -9.63
CA LEU A 97 -18.32 13.39 -9.39
C LEU A 97 -19.68 13.91 -9.91
N PRO A 98 -20.25 14.93 -9.26
CA PRO A 98 -21.40 15.63 -9.80
C PRO A 98 -21.02 16.31 -11.13
N GLY A 99 -21.80 16.08 -12.18
CA GLY A 99 -21.47 16.55 -13.53
C GLY A 99 -21.42 18.08 -13.68
N ASN A 100 -20.69 18.53 -14.70
CA ASN A 100 -20.59 19.92 -15.18
C ASN A 100 -19.92 20.92 -14.24
N ASN A 101 -19.01 20.49 -13.37
CA ASN A 101 -18.19 21.39 -12.57
C ASN A 101 -16.69 21.16 -12.82
N ARG A 102 -16.18 21.85 -13.85
CA ARG A 102 -14.76 21.78 -14.24
C ARG A 102 -13.80 22.10 -13.09
N ARG A 103 -14.19 23.00 -12.18
CA ARG A 103 -13.34 23.35 -11.03
C ARG A 103 -13.22 22.17 -10.06
N LEU A 104 -14.31 21.45 -9.80
CA LEU A 104 -14.28 20.25 -8.95
C LEU A 104 -13.48 19.12 -9.59
N GLU A 105 -13.58 18.98 -10.91
CA GLU A 105 -12.77 18.02 -11.68
C GLU A 105 -11.28 18.32 -11.56
N ASP A 106 -10.88 19.58 -11.77
CA ASP A 106 -9.48 20.03 -11.65
C ASP A 106 -8.95 19.88 -10.20
N GLU A 107 -9.78 20.21 -9.20
CA GLU A 107 -9.44 20.03 -7.77
C GLU A 107 -9.30 18.54 -7.42
N PHE A 108 -10.22 17.69 -7.89
CA PHE A 108 -10.16 16.25 -7.65
C PHE A 108 -8.93 15.60 -8.27
N TYR A 109 -8.57 15.97 -9.51
CA TYR A 109 -7.36 15.47 -10.16
C TYR A 109 -6.10 15.81 -9.35
N LYS A 110 -5.97 17.05 -8.87
CA LYS A 110 -4.81 17.50 -8.07
C LYS A 110 -4.71 16.79 -6.72
N GLU A 111 -5.82 16.60 -6.03
CA GLU A 111 -5.82 15.85 -4.76
C GLU A 111 -5.47 14.38 -5.00
N LEU A 112 -5.94 13.79 -6.10
CA LEU A 112 -5.57 12.42 -6.47
C LEU A 112 -4.07 12.32 -6.77
N GLU A 113 -3.52 13.24 -7.56
CA GLU A 113 -2.08 13.32 -7.86
C GLU A 113 -1.25 13.38 -6.58
N LYS A 114 -1.63 14.25 -5.65
CA LYS A 114 -0.95 14.39 -4.36
C LYS A 114 -1.00 13.11 -3.52
N ILE A 115 -2.14 12.41 -3.49
CA ILE A 115 -2.25 11.13 -2.77
C ILE A 115 -1.27 10.09 -3.35
N PHE A 116 -1.12 10.04 -4.68
CA PHE A 116 -0.16 9.15 -5.33
C PHE A 116 1.28 9.55 -5.02
N GLU A 117 1.61 10.84 -5.07
CA GLU A 117 2.94 11.35 -4.70
C GLU A 117 3.31 10.97 -3.26
N ASP A 118 2.40 11.21 -2.31
CA ASP A 118 2.58 10.85 -0.90
C ASP A 118 2.78 9.34 -0.73
N ALA A 119 2.00 8.52 -1.44
CA ALA A 119 2.12 7.07 -1.38
C ALA A 119 3.45 6.55 -1.96
N VAL A 120 3.93 7.13 -3.06
CA VAL A 120 5.24 6.80 -3.65
C VAL A 120 6.37 7.19 -2.71
N HIS A 121 6.30 8.39 -2.11
CA HIS A 121 7.29 8.83 -1.13
C HIS A 121 7.33 7.92 0.10
N LEU A 122 6.15 7.49 0.56
CA LEU A 122 6.02 6.55 1.67
C LEU A 122 6.58 5.18 1.31
N HIS A 123 6.30 4.67 0.11
CA HIS A 123 6.87 3.41 -0.39
C HIS A 123 8.40 3.47 -0.45
N ALA A 124 8.98 4.53 -1.02
CA ALA A 124 10.43 4.72 -1.05
C ALA A 124 11.02 4.73 0.37
N THR A 125 10.36 5.39 1.31
CA THR A 125 10.75 5.41 2.73
C THR A 125 10.74 4.01 3.34
N PHE A 126 9.69 3.23 3.09
CA PHE A 126 9.60 1.85 3.54
C PHE A 126 10.71 0.99 2.94
N MET A 127 11.01 1.14 1.64
CA MET A 127 12.06 0.37 0.97
C MET A 127 13.46 0.71 1.50
N LYS A 128 13.73 1.98 1.78
CA LYS A 128 15.01 2.45 2.36
C LYS A 128 15.18 2.14 3.85
N SER A 129 14.13 1.65 4.53
CA SER A 129 14.20 1.25 5.94
C SER A 129 14.73 -0.18 6.11
N ARG A 130 15.43 -0.44 7.21
CA ARG A 130 15.78 -1.79 7.68
C ARG A 130 14.63 -2.49 8.40
N ALA A 131 13.59 -1.75 8.77
CA ALA A 131 12.31 -2.35 9.15
C ALA A 131 11.58 -2.85 7.90
N LEU A 132 10.80 -3.91 8.08
CA LEU A 132 9.89 -4.41 7.06
C LEU A 132 8.52 -3.77 7.26
N PHE A 133 7.94 -3.26 6.18
CA PHE A 133 6.58 -2.72 6.15
C PHE A 133 5.78 -3.49 5.11
N TYR A 134 4.52 -3.79 5.42
CA TYR A 134 3.59 -4.37 4.44
C TYR A 134 2.16 -3.93 4.73
N ILE A 135 1.39 -3.90 3.65
CA ILE A 135 -0.02 -3.54 3.64
C ILE A 135 -0.83 -4.77 4.07
N ASP A 136 -1.68 -4.62 5.08
CA ASP A 136 -2.51 -5.70 5.64
C ASP A 136 -3.98 -5.43 5.32
N TRP A 137 -4.47 -6.01 4.23
CA TRP A 137 -5.88 -5.97 3.90
C TRP A 137 -6.71 -6.83 4.84
N ALA A 138 -7.95 -6.43 5.10
CA ALA A 138 -8.81 -7.19 5.98
C ALA A 138 -9.12 -8.57 5.38
N GLY A 139 -9.15 -9.58 6.26
CA GLY A 139 -9.61 -10.92 5.90
C GLY A 139 -11.14 -10.99 5.81
N LEU A 140 -11.66 -12.21 5.65
CA LEU A 140 -13.11 -12.45 5.56
C LEU A 140 -13.86 -12.14 6.86
N LEU A 141 -13.21 -12.33 8.00
CA LEU A 141 -13.83 -12.19 9.33
C LEU A 141 -13.39 -10.89 9.99
N TYR A 142 -14.34 -10.26 10.69
CA TYR A 142 -14.06 -9.11 11.53
C TYR A 142 -13.21 -9.52 12.73
N ASP A 143 -12.21 -8.68 13.03
CA ASP A 143 -11.30 -8.83 14.16
C ASP A 143 -11.09 -7.44 14.76
N PRO A 144 -11.61 -7.15 15.96
CA PRO A 144 -11.51 -5.82 16.56
C PRO A 144 -10.07 -5.40 16.87
N GLU A 145 -9.11 -6.33 16.95
CA GLU A 145 -7.69 -6.01 17.13
C GLU A 145 -7.03 -5.56 15.82
N ARG A 146 -7.61 -5.93 14.67
CA ARG A 146 -7.05 -5.65 13.35
C ARG A 146 -7.85 -4.63 12.54
N HIS A 147 -9.13 -4.48 12.84
CA HIS A 147 -10.07 -3.74 12.03
C HIS A 147 -10.79 -2.64 12.82
N ASN A 148 -11.03 -1.50 12.17
CA ASN A 148 -12.00 -0.50 12.57
C ASN A 148 -13.27 -0.71 11.73
N ALA A 149 -14.39 -1.06 12.37
CA ALA A 149 -15.66 -1.16 11.68
C ALA A 149 -16.26 0.24 11.52
N GLU A 150 -16.32 0.74 10.30
CA GLU A 150 -16.88 2.08 9.99
C GLU A 150 -18.39 2.03 9.74
N ALA A 151 -18.90 0.86 9.35
CA ALA A 151 -20.32 0.59 9.18
C ALA A 151 -20.61 -0.92 9.33
N TRP A 152 -21.80 -1.25 9.80
CA TRP A 152 -22.27 -2.62 9.98
C TRP A 152 -23.79 -2.70 9.78
N VAL A 153 -24.28 -3.86 9.37
CA VAL A 153 -25.73 -4.10 9.20
C VAL A 153 -26.30 -4.74 10.46
N GLN A 154 -25.51 -5.55 11.15
CA GLN A 154 -25.85 -6.23 12.40
C GLN A 154 -24.83 -5.95 13.49
N ASP A 155 -25.20 -6.21 14.75
CA ASP A 155 -24.29 -6.03 15.88
C ASP A 155 -22.98 -6.80 15.69
N LEU A 156 -21.87 -6.11 15.91
CA LEU A 156 -20.54 -6.63 15.65
C LEU A 156 -20.19 -7.77 16.61
N SER A 157 -19.64 -8.84 16.04
CA SER A 157 -19.03 -9.94 16.77
C SER A 157 -17.81 -10.46 16.00
N ASN A 158 -17.03 -11.34 16.63
CA ASN A 158 -15.90 -12.00 15.97
C ASN A 158 -16.34 -12.99 14.85
N GLN A 159 -17.65 -13.15 14.65
CA GLN A 159 -18.24 -13.93 13.56
C GLN A 159 -18.78 -13.03 12.43
N SER A 160 -18.77 -11.71 12.62
CA SER A 160 -19.18 -10.76 11.58
C SER A 160 -18.25 -10.88 10.37
N ILE A 161 -18.86 -10.79 9.19
CA ILE A 161 -18.16 -10.92 7.91
C ILE A 161 -17.80 -9.52 7.43
N VAL A 162 -16.54 -9.33 7.02
CA VAL A 162 -16.11 -8.14 6.32
C VAL A 162 -16.66 -8.19 4.89
N LEU A 163 -17.58 -7.28 4.58
CA LEU A 163 -18.19 -7.14 3.27
C LEU A 163 -17.23 -6.48 2.28
N PHE A 164 -16.53 -5.42 2.71
CA PHE A 164 -15.43 -4.83 1.95
C PHE A 164 -14.47 -4.04 2.85
N SER A 165 -13.22 -3.89 2.40
CA SER A 165 -12.21 -3.03 3.03
C SER A 165 -12.29 -1.61 2.46
N ILE A 166 -12.41 -0.63 3.35
CA ILE A 166 -12.35 0.80 3.02
C ILE A 166 -10.90 1.26 2.90
N SER A 167 -10.04 0.84 3.82
CA SER A 167 -8.62 1.14 3.80
C SER A 167 -7.82 -0.04 4.34
N PRO A 168 -6.57 -0.22 3.89
CA PRO A 168 -5.73 -1.25 4.44
C PRO A 168 -5.19 -0.87 5.82
N GLY A 169 -4.72 -1.87 6.55
CA GLY A 169 -3.86 -1.69 7.70
C GLY A 169 -2.39 -1.60 7.28
N LEU A 170 -1.55 -1.17 8.22
CA LEU A 170 -0.10 -1.11 8.03
C LEU A 170 0.60 -1.86 9.16
N ILE A 171 1.44 -2.83 8.80
CA ILE A 171 2.29 -3.54 9.75
C ILE A 171 3.74 -3.11 9.57
N LYS A 172 4.42 -2.94 10.70
CA LYS A 172 5.87 -2.81 10.81
C LYS A 172 6.43 -4.04 11.53
N MET A 173 7.53 -4.57 11.02
CA MET A 173 8.30 -5.64 11.65
C MET A 173 9.76 -5.21 11.80
N GLY A 174 10.31 -5.44 12.98
CA GLY A 174 11.64 -4.95 13.36
C GLY A 174 11.72 -3.44 13.52
N ASN A 175 12.93 -2.96 13.84
CA ASN A 175 13.23 -1.53 14.00
C ASN A 175 14.15 -1.02 12.86
N ALA A 176 14.45 0.29 12.89
CA ALA A 176 15.28 0.92 11.88
C ALA A 176 16.78 0.55 12.00
N ASP A 177 17.20 0.03 13.14
CA ASP A 177 18.57 -0.42 13.39
C ASP A 177 18.85 -1.77 12.73
N GLY A 178 17.80 -2.55 12.50
CA GLY A 178 17.83 -3.84 11.84
C GLY A 178 17.73 -5.02 12.81
N ASP A 179 16.88 -4.89 13.83
CA ASP A 179 16.70 -5.87 14.90
C ASP A 179 15.21 -6.07 15.26
N SER A 180 14.91 -7.00 16.18
CA SER A 180 13.58 -7.30 16.71
C SER A 180 12.56 -7.73 15.64
N TYR A 181 13.00 -8.51 14.65
CA TYR A 181 12.15 -9.00 13.56
C TYR A 181 11.11 -10.04 13.99
N ASP A 182 11.21 -10.55 15.21
CA ASP A 182 10.17 -11.32 15.89
C ASP A 182 8.96 -10.46 16.31
N LYS A 183 9.16 -9.14 16.45
CA LYS A 183 8.11 -8.20 16.87
C LYS A 183 7.39 -7.61 15.67
N ARG A 184 6.06 -7.76 15.67
CA ARG A 184 5.15 -7.16 14.71
C ARG A 184 4.32 -6.09 15.41
N ILE A 185 4.33 -4.89 14.85
CA ILE A 185 3.58 -3.73 15.36
C ILE A 185 2.60 -3.32 14.27
N ARG A 186 1.32 -3.27 14.62
CA ARG A 186 0.29 -2.66 13.78
C ARG A 186 0.31 -1.16 13.97
N LEU A 187 0.67 -0.43 12.92
CA LEU A 187 0.70 1.03 12.92
C LEU A 187 -0.68 1.61 12.58
N ALA A 188 -1.45 0.89 11.76
CA ALA A 188 -2.82 1.25 11.41
C ALA A 188 -3.70 -0.01 11.30
N LYS A 189 -4.93 0.09 11.80
CA LYS A 189 -5.99 -0.90 11.58
C LYS A 189 -6.65 -0.67 10.23
N SER A 190 -7.09 -1.75 9.59
CA SER A 190 -7.83 -1.67 8.34
C SER A 190 -9.24 -1.16 8.64
N SER A 191 -9.74 -0.18 7.91
CA SER A 191 -11.14 0.25 8.03
C SER A 191 -12.02 -0.64 7.16
N VAL A 192 -13.13 -1.14 7.70
CA VAL A 192 -13.97 -2.15 7.05
C VAL A 192 -15.46 -1.84 7.20
N VAL A 193 -16.25 -2.40 6.29
CA VAL A 193 -17.70 -2.53 6.44
C VAL A 193 -18.05 -3.98 6.71
N CYS A 194 -18.86 -4.21 7.74
CA CYS A 194 -19.31 -5.54 8.15
C CYS A 194 -20.78 -5.78 7.81
N ASN A 195 -21.19 -7.05 7.88
CA ASN A 195 -22.57 -7.50 7.70
C ASN A 195 -23.47 -7.28 8.92
#